data_AF-A0AAD5GIS7-F1
#
_entry.id   AF-A0AAD5GIS7-F1
#
_cell.length_a   1.000
_cell.length_b   1.000
_cell.length_c   1.000
_cell.angle_alpha   90.00
_cell.angle_beta   90.00
_cell.angle_gamma   90.00
#
_symmetry.space_group_name_H-M   'P 1'
#
loop_
_entity.id
_entity.type
_entity.pdbx_description
1 polymer ?
#
loop_
_entity_poly.entity_id
_entity_poly.type
_entity_poly.pdbx_seq_one_letter_code
_entity_poly.pdbx_strand_id
1 'polypeptide(L)'
;MNSHKRLAFLDELRLNVSIYALNLIENKFYRLQTLRTFDATSGCQLYTSCGLVCACRLERYINKDHKIALDSIDQFWRKLDFRAAKIKNEDIDLEEGLNEVRSFSTQLLCFVVTGQIR
;
A
#
# COMPACT_ATOMS: atom_id res chain seq x y z
N MET A 1 20.66 0.09 17.22
CA MET A 1 19.36 -0.64 17.20
C MET A 1 18.29 0.40 16.92
N ASN A 2 17.85 0.52 15.67
CA ASN A 2 17.01 1.61 15.21
C ASN A 2 15.58 1.43 15.73
N SER A 3 15.19 2.27 16.67
CA SER A 3 13.82 2.43 17.13
C SER A 3 13.01 3.04 15.99
N HIS A 4 12.51 2.20 15.07
CA HIS A 4 11.40 2.56 14.19
C HIS A 4 10.22 2.91 15.10
N LYS A 5 10.08 4.19 15.45
CA LYS A 5 8.90 4.71 16.14
C LYS A 5 7.70 4.23 15.36
N ARG A 6 6.88 3.39 16.00
CA ARG A 6 5.65 2.87 15.42
C ARG A 6 4.77 4.07 15.05
N LEU A 7 4.68 4.38 13.77
CA LEU A 7 3.86 5.50 13.28
C LEU A 7 2.39 5.11 13.41
N ALA A 8 1.72 5.65 14.43
CA ALA A 8 0.33 5.28 14.78
C ALA A 8 -0.67 5.64 13.67
N PHE A 9 -0.39 6.69 12.90
CA PHE A 9 -1.25 7.11 11.77
C PHE A 9 -1.26 6.11 10.61
N LEU A 10 -0.34 5.13 10.59
CA LEU A 10 -0.30 4.04 9.59
C LEU A 10 -0.98 2.76 10.05
N ASP A 11 -1.49 2.69 11.28
CA ASP A 11 -1.99 1.44 11.87
C ASP A 11 -3.07 0.77 11.02
N GLU A 12 -3.98 1.54 10.42
CA GLU A 12 -5.08 1.03 9.59
C GLU A 12 -4.60 0.51 8.22
N LEU A 13 -3.51 1.08 7.70
CA LEU A 13 -2.92 0.67 6.43
C LEU A 13 -2.07 -0.60 6.58
N ARG A 14 -1.57 -0.87 7.79
CA ARG A 14 -0.81 -2.09 8.05
C ARG A 14 -1.65 -3.30 7.71
N LEU A 15 -1.01 -4.29 7.10
CA LEU A 15 -1.62 -5.54 6.62
C LEU A 15 -2.58 -5.39 5.42
N ASN A 16 -3.19 -4.22 5.20
CA ASN A 16 -4.13 -3.93 4.11
C ASN A 16 -3.48 -3.29 2.88
N VAL A 17 -2.27 -2.77 3.00
CA VAL A 17 -1.53 -2.08 1.92
C VAL A 17 -0.20 -2.78 1.67
N SER A 18 0.33 -2.67 0.44
CA SER A 18 1.65 -3.21 0.09
C SER A 18 2.76 -2.57 0.94
N ILE A 19 3.78 -3.37 1.27
CA ILE A 19 4.92 -2.90 2.07
C ILE A 19 5.64 -1.74 1.34
N TYR A 20 5.70 -1.79 0.01
CA TYR A 20 6.29 -0.74 -0.80
C TYR A 20 5.56 0.60 -0.65
N ALA A 21 4.22 0.59 -0.71
CA ALA A 21 3.43 1.80 -0.47
C ALA A 21 3.60 2.35 0.95
N LEU A 22 3.66 1.47 1.96
CA LEU A 22 3.96 1.88 3.34
C LEU A 22 5.32 2.59 3.43
N ASN A 23 6.37 2.01 2.84
CA ASN A 23 7.71 2.61 2.80
C ASN A 23 7.72 3.98 2.12
N LEU A 24 6.96 4.15 1.03
CA LEU A 24 6.83 5.45 0.36
C LEU A 24 6.15 6.50 1.25
N ILE A 25 5.13 6.12 2.01
CA ILE A 25 4.46 7.03 2.95
C ILE A 25 5.39 7.37 4.11
N GLU A 26 6.13 6.40 4.66
CA GLU A 26 7.12 6.63 5.72
C GLU A 26 8.24 7.57 5.24
N ASN A 27 8.78 7.38 4.04
CA ASN A 27 9.80 8.26 3.49
C ASN A 27 9.28 9.71 3.36
N LYS A 28 8.04 9.88 2.86
CA LYS A 28 7.39 11.19 2.81
C LYS A 28 7.24 11.82 4.20
N PHE A 29 6.91 11.02 5.22
CA PHE A 29 6.84 11.48 6.61
C PHE A 29 8.19 12.00 7.11
N TYR A 30 9.28 11.25 6.89
CA TYR A 30 10.61 11.70 7.32
C TYR A 30 11.05 12.97 6.57
N ARG A 31 10.77 13.06 5.27
CA ARG A 31 11.02 14.27 4.49
C ARG A 31 10.23 15.48 5.03
N LEU A 32 8.98 15.29 5.42
CA LEU A 32 8.19 16.34 6.08
C LEU A 32 8.81 16.79 7.39
N GLN A 33 9.30 15.86 8.22
CA GLN A 33 9.97 16.20 9.46
C GLN A 33 11.24 17.02 9.22
N THR A 34 12.03 16.67 8.20
CA THR A 34 13.19 17.47 7.78
C THR A 34 12.77 18.86 7.29
N LEU A 35 11.71 18.98 6.49
CA LEU A 35 11.24 20.30 6.03
C LEU A 35 10.78 21.19 7.20
N ARG A 36 10.10 20.61 8.19
CA ARG A 36 9.69 21.31 9.41
C ARG A 36 10.87 21.86 10.21
N THR A 37 12.01 21.16 10.24
CA THR A 37 13.20 21.68 10.93
C THR A 37 13.79 22.93 10.26
N PHE A 38 13.41 23.21 9.00
CA PHE A 38 13.84 24.39 8.25
C PHE A 38 12.71 25.41 8.03
N ASP A 39 11.58 25.30 8.75
CA ASP A 39 10.37 26.11 8.53
C ASP A 39 9.89 26.13 7.06
N ALA A 40 10.26 25.10 6.30
CA ALA A 40 9.90 24.95 4.90
C ALA A 40 8.55 24.23 4.78
N THR A 41 7.70 24.72 3.90
CA THR A 41 6.41 24.07 3.62
C THR A 41 6.57 22.95 2.61
N SER A 42 5.74 21.92 2.73
CA SER A 42 5.64 20.86 1.74
C SER A 42 4.90 21.37 0.50
N GLY A 43 5.63 22.07 -0.36
CA GLY A 43 5.15 22.50 -1.68
C GLY A 43 4.69 21.28 -2.47
N CYS A 44 3.39 21.04 -2.51
CA CYS A 44 2.84 19.97 -3.32
C CYS A 44 2.77 20.49 -4.75
N GLN A 45 3.86 20.30 -5.49
CA GLN A 45 3.73 20.14 -6.93
C GLN A 45 2.75 18.98 -7.15
N LEU A 46 1.89 19.10 -8.15
CA LEU A 46 0.97 18.07 -8.64
C LEU A 46 1.76 16.84 -9.12
N TYR A 47 2.47 16.20 -8.21
CA TYR A 47 3.09 14.92 -8.43
C TYR A 47 1.94 13.95 -8.36
N THR A 48 1.63 13.35 -9.50
CA THR A 48 0.75 12.20 -9.63
C THR A 48 1.09 11.25 -8.50
N SER A 49 0.31 11.24 -7.43
CA SER A 49 0.70 10.51 -6.23
C SER A 49 0.61 9.00 -6.43
N CYS A 50 0.38 8.57 -7.68
CA CYS A 50 0.06 7.22 -8.12
C CYS A 50 -0.99 6.58 -7.20
N GLY A 51 -1.87 7.38 -6.57
CA GLY A 51 -2.87 6.87 -5.63
C GLY A 51 -2.47 6.86 -4.14
N LEU A 52 -1.31 7.40 -3.76
CA LEU A 52 -0.90 7.58 -2.35
C LEU A 52 -1.20 8.98 -1.84
N VAL A 53 -1.10 9.19 -0.52
CA VAL A 53 -1.24 10.51 0.09
C VAL A 53 -0.11 11.47 -0.34
N CYS A 54 -0.46 12.72 -0.69
CA CYS A 54 0.51 13.81 -0.88
C CYS A 54 1.15 14.19 0.47
N ALA A 55 2.32 14.84 0.41
CA ALA A 55 2.96 15.43 1.58
C ALA A 55 2.03 16.42 2.32
N CYS A 56 1.26 17.22 1.58
CA CYS A 56 0.27 18.15 2.11
C CYS A 56 -0.81 17.51 3.00
N ARG A 57 -1.34 16.36 2.55
CA ARG A 57 -2.43 15.66 3.21
C ARG A 57 -1.88 14.84 4.38
N LEU A 58 -0.69 14.28 4.20
CA LEU A 58 0.05 13.61 5.26
C LEU A 58 0.33 14.56 6.43
N GLU A 59 0.75 15.79 6.16
CA GLU A 59 0.92 16.84 7.17
C GLU A 59 -0.38 17.13 7.96
N ARG A 60 -1.53 17.19 7.26
CA ARG A 60 -2.83 17.39 7.93
C ARG A 60 -3.20 16.22 8.84
N TYR A 61 -2.93 14.97 8.42
CA TYR A 61 -3.16 13.79 9.25
C TYR A 61 -2.32 13.84 10.53
N ILE A 62 -1.02 14.17 10.40
CA ILE A 62 -0.11 14.31 11.54
C ILE A 62 -0.57 15.41 12.50
N ASN A 63 -0.91 16.60 11.98
CA ASN A 63 -1.28 17.74 12.81
C ASN A 63 -2.60 17.54 13.56
N LYS A 64 -3.49 16.72 13.02
CA LYS A 64 -4.78 16.39 13.66
C LYS A 64 -4.73 15.10 14.47
N ASP A 65 -3.59 14.43 14.56
CA ASP A 65 -3.45 13.07 15.11
C ASP A 65 -4.48 12.08 14.51
N HIS A 66 -4.76 12.24 13.21
CA HIS A 66 -5.70 11.40 12.49
C HIS A 66 -4.98 10.26 11.77
N LYS A 67 -5.61 9.09 11.75
CA LYS A 67 -5.15 7.94 10.98
C LYS A 67 -5.48 8.12 9.50
N ILE A 68 -4.65 7.52 8.64
CA ILE A 68 -4.93 7.47 7.20
C ILE A 68 -5.93 6.35 6.96
N ALA A 69 -7.14 6.71 6.57
CA ALA A 69 -8.18 5.75 6.21
C ALA A 69 -7.74 4.91 5.01
N LEU A 70 -8.03 3.61 5.01
CA LEU A 70 -7.71 2.72 3.89
C LEU A 70 -8.33 3.23 2.58
N ASP A 71 -9.52 3.82 2.66
CA ASP A 71 -10.25 4.37 1.51
C ASP A 71 -9.54 5.53 0.80
N SER A 72 -8.60 6.18 1.47
CA SER A 72 -7.80 7.25 0.90
C SER A 72 -6.59 6.78 0.09
N ILE A 73 -6.29 5.48 0.13
CA ILE A 73 -5.21 4.83 -0.63
C ILE A 73 -5.82 4.14 -1.84
N ASP A 74 -5.24 4.33 -3.02
CA ASP A 74 -5.73 3.69 -4.24
C ASP A 74 -5.68 2.15 -4.14
N GLN A 75 -6.71 1.50 -4.72
CA GLN A 75 -6.83 0.04 -4.74
C GLN A 75 -5.60 -0.66 -5.29
N PHE A 76 -4.85 -0.02 -6.19
CA PHE A 76 -3.58 -0.53 -6.73
C PHE A 76 -2.57 -0.86 -5.63
N TRP A 77 -2.55 -0.09 -4.54
CA TRP A 77 -1.65 -0.30 -3.42
C TRP A 77 -2.23 -1.19 -2.33
N ARG A 78 -3.55 -1.44 -2.34
CA ARG A 78 -4.19 -2.30 -1.35
C ARG A 78 -3.85 -3.75 -1.65
N LYS A 79 -3.70 -4.56 -0.61
CA LYS A 79 -3.64 -6.01 -0.79
C LYS A 79 -4.99 -6.49 -1.29
N LEU A 80 -4.96 -7.53 -2.12
CA LEU A 80 -6.16 -8.16 -2.64
C LEU A 80 -6.98 -8.75 -1.48
N ASP A 81 -8.23 -8.31 -1.33
CA ASP A 81 -9.14 -8.87 -0.35
C ASP A 81 -9.86 -10.10 -0.94
N PHE A 82 -9.35 -11.28 -0.62
CA PHE A 82 -9.96 -12.54 -1.03
C PHE A 82 -11.29 -12.83 -0.34
N ARG A 83 -11.71 -12.05 0.67
CA ARG A 83 -13.04 -12.22 1.30
C ARG A 83 -14.17 -11.67 0.44
N ALA A 84 -13.87 -10.70 -0.43
CA ALA A 84 -14.82 -10.18 -1.41
C ALA A 84 -15.14 -11.22 -2.49
N ALA A 85 -14.16 -12.08 -2.81
CA ALA A 85 -14.41 -13.36 -3.47
C ALA A 85 -15.01 -14.30 -2.43
N LYS A 86 -16.30 -14.12 -2.13
CA LYS A 86 -17.10 -15.15 -1.48
C LYS A 86 -17.19 -16.31 -2.46
N ILE A 87 -16.11 -17.10 -2.55
CA ILE A 87 -16.11 -18.39 -3.21
C ILE A 87 -17.25 -19.12 -2.52
N LYS A 88 -18.33 -19.32 -3.26
CA LYS A 88 -19.49 -20.05 -2.74
C LYS A 88 -18.93 -21.43 -2.42
N ASN A 89 -18.72 -21.70 -1.13
CA ASN A 89 -18.32 -23.00 -0.62
C ASN A 89 -19.48 -23.95 -0.87
N GLU A 90 -19.52 -24.49 -2.07
CA GLU A 90 -20.14 -25.75 -2.40
C GLU A 90 -18.98 -26.58 -2.97
N ASP A 91 -18.33 -27.33 -2.07
CA ASP A 91 -17.42 -28.44 -2.33
C ASP A 91 -16.24 -28.21 -3.30
N ILE A 92 -15.46 -27.14 -3.11
CA ILE A 92 -14.18 -27.00 -3.80
C ILE A 92 -13.09 -27.54 -2.87
N ASP A 93 -12.51 -28.68 -3.27
CA ASP A 93 -11.32 -29.24 -2.64
C ASP A 93 -10.23 -28.17 -2.57
N LEU A 94 -9.89 -27.75 -1.35
CA LEU A 94 -9.02 -26.60 -1.10
C LEU A 94 -7.65 -26.76 -1.79
N GLU A 95 -7.24 -28.00 -2.02
CA GLU A 95 -6.00 -28.36 -2.71
C GLU A 95 -6.07 -28.08 -4.22
N GLU A 96 -7.21 -28.31 -4.86
CA GLU A 96 -7.41 -28.04 -6.29
C GLU A 96 -7.48 -26.53 -6.57
N GLY A 97 -8.19 -25.77 -5.74
CA GLY A 97 -8.24 -24.31 -5.82
C GLY A 97 -6.87 -23.64 -5.56
N LEU A 98 -6.08 -24.18 -4.61
CA LEU A 98 -4.70 -23.72 -4.38
C LEU A 98 -3.77 -24.07 -5.55
N ASN A 99 -3.96 -25.23 -6.19
CA ASN A 99 -3.20 -25.62 -7.37
C ASN A 99 -3.55 -24.77 -8.60
N GLU A 100 -4.80 -24.34 -8.73
CA GLU A 100 -5.21 -23.40 -9.79
C GLU A 100 -4.57 -22.02 -9.56
N VAL A 101 -4.61 -21.48 -8.34
CA VAL A 101 -3.94 -20.21 -7.99
C VAL A 101 -2.41 -20.32 -8.17
N ARG A 102 -1.81 -21.46 -7.82
CA ARG A 102 -0.38 -21.72 -8.07
C ARG A 102 -0.08 -21.81 -9.57
N SER A 103 -0.96 -22.41 -10.36
CA SER A 103 -0.89 -22.52 -11.83
C SER A 103 -1.01 -21.14 -12.50
N PHE A 104 -1.93 -20.28 -12.03
CA PHE A 104 -2.03 -18.89 -12.49
C PHE A 104 -0.80 -18.07 -12.10
N SER A 105 -0.27 -18.27 -10.89
CA SER A 105 0.95 -17.62 -10.42
C SER A 105 2.18 -18.05 -11.23
N THR A 106 2.32 -19.33 -11.56
CA THR A 106 3.41 -19.83 -12.43
C THR A 106 3.21 -19.45 -13.89
N GLN A 107 1.99 -19.36 -14.41
CA GLN A 107 1.73 -18.83 -15.75
C GLN A 107 2.04 -17.33 -15.84
N LEU A 108 1.62 -16.52 -14.86
CA LEU A 108 1.99 -15.10 -14.78
C LEU A 108 3.51 -14.92 -14.63
N LEU A 109 4.18 -15.74 -13.81
CA LEU A 109 5.64 -15.76 -13.76
C LEU A 109 6.25 -16.15 -15.12
N CYS A 110 5.71 -17.16 -15.80
CA CYS A 110 6.15 -17.54 -17.15
C CYS A 110 5.96 -16.40 -18.15
N PHE A 111 4.83 -15.69 -18.14
CA PHE A 111 4.60 -14.54 -19.03
C PHE A 111 5.57 -13.39 -18.74
N VAL A 112 5.85 -13.11 -17.47
CA VAL A 112 6.82 -12.08 -17.05
C VAL A 112 8.27 -12.49 -17.36
N VAL A 113 8.62 -13.77 -17.22
CA VAL A 113 9.98 -14.29 -17.45
C VAL A 113 10.26 -14.54 -18.95
N THR A 114 9.25 -14.88 -19.74
CA THR A 114 9.41 -15.18 -21.19
C THR A 114 9.15 -13.99 -22.11
N GLY A 115 8.77 -12.82 -21.56
CA GLY A 115 8.76 -11.56 -22.30
C GLY A 115 7.74 -11.49 -23.44
N GLN A 116 6.57 -12.11 -23.29
CA GLN A 116 5.46 -12.01 -24.24
C GLN A 116 4.35 -11.17 -23.60
N ILE A 117 4.56 -9.85 -23.50
CA ILE A 117 3.48 -8.89 -23.31
C ILE A 117 3.17 -8.36 -24.71
N ARG A 118 1.98 -8.69 -25.21
CA ARG A 118 1.46 -8.22 -26.50
C ARG A 118 0.78 -6.87 -26.34
#